data_AF-A0A958FI75-F1
#
_entry.id   AF-A0A958FI75-F1
#
_cell.length_a   1.000
_cell.length_b   1.000
_cell.length_c   1.000
_cell.angle_alpha   90.00
_cell.angle_beta   90.00
_cell.angle_gamma   90.00
#
_symmetry.space_group_name_H-M   'P 1'
#
loop_
_entity.id
_entity.type
_entity.pdbx_description
1 polymer ?
#
loop_
_entity_poly.entity_id
_entity_poly.type
_entity_poly.pdbx_seq_one_letter_code
_entity_poly.pdbx_strand_id
1 'polypeptide(L)' 'MLEANHPEFDEPTLGVISGNIFYYIANSQWGSTLDQQGQLRPESELKFPLVFKIDL' A
#
# COMPACT_ATOMS: atom_id res chain seq x y z
N MET A 1 1.16 -15.82 0.98
CA MET A 1 1.62 -14.87 2.02
C MET A 1 0.45 -14.56 2.92
N LEU A 2 0.62 -14.60 4.25
CA LEU A 2 -0.45 -14.36 5.24
C LEU A 2 -0.97 -12.92 5.15
N GLU A 3 -0.07 -12.01 4.81
CA GLU A 3 -0.24 -10.57 4.68
C GLU A 3 -1.23 -10.20 3.57
N ALA A 4 -1.30 -11.02 2.51
CA ALA A 4 -2.23 -10.84 1.40
C ALA A 4 -3.70 -11.07 1.79
N ASN A 5 -3.96 -11.64 2.98
CA ASN A 5 -5.32 -11.76 3.52
C ASN A 5 -5.79 -10.49 4.24
N HIS A 6 -4.95 -9.45 4.36
CA HIS A 6 -5.39 -8.19 4.95
C HIS A 6 -6.39 -7.49 4.01
N PRO A 7 -7.56 -7.02 4.49
CA PRO A 7 -8.62 -6.48 3.64
C PRO A 7 -8.22 -5.27 2.77
N GLU A 8 -7.20 -4.55 3.21
CA GLU A 8 -6.67 -3.37 2.52
C GLU A 8 -5.35 -3.63 1.80
N PHE A 9 -4.87 -4.88 1.79
CA PHE A 9 -3.70 -5.25 0.99
C PHE A 9 -4.03 -5.07 -0.49
N ASP A 10 -3.10 -4.45 -1.22
CA ASP A 10 -3.15 -4.23 -2.66
C ASP A 10 -1.78 -4.61 -3.25
N GLU A 11 -1.38 -4.03 -4.37
CA GLU A 11 -0.01 -4.08 -4.84
C GLU A 11 0.93 -3.35 -3.84
N PRO A 12 1.95 -4.03 -3.28
CA PRO A 12 2.95 -3.38 -2.45
C PRO A 12 3.92 -2.55 -3.30
N THR A 13 4.36 -1.40 -2.81
CA THR A 13 5.38 -0.56 -3.49
C THR A 13 6.75 -0.65 -2.82
N LEU A 14 7.60 0.35 -3.09
CA LEU A 14 8.97 0.47 -2.60
C LEU A 14 9.06 0.17 -1.10
N GLY A 15 10.00 -0.69 -0.74
CA GLY A 15 10.32 -1.00 0.64
C GLY A 15 11.76 -0.63 1.00
N VAL A 16 12.05 -0.62 2.30
CA VAL A 16 13.37 -0.35 2.86
C VAL A 16 13.70 -1.38 3.93
N ILE A 17 14.96 -1.78 4.01
CA ILE A 17 15.46 -2.61 5.10
C ILE A 17 16.07 -1.70 6.16
N SER A 18 15.68 -1.87 7.42
CA SER A 18 16.31 -1.24 8.57
C SER A 18 16.62 -2.29 9.63
N GLY A 19 17.91 -2.55 9.85
CA GLY A 19 18.35 -3.69 10.64
C GLY A 19 17.95 -5.01 9.98
N ASN A 20 17.22 -5.85 10.71
CA ASN A 20 16.73 -7.14 10.23
C ASN A 20 15.23 -7.14 9.88
N ILE A 21 14.70 -5.95 9.56
CA ILE A 21 13.27 -5.75 9.27
C ILE A 21 13.14 -5.12 7.89
N PHE A 22 12.34 -5.73 7.03
CA PHE A 22 11.90 -5.17 5.76
C PHE A 22 10.55 -4.46 5.93
N TYR A 23 10.52 -3.17 5.64
CA TYR A 23 9.32 -2.32 5.66
C TYR A 23 8.86 -2.04 4.24
N TYR A 24 7.56 -2.04 3.98
CA TYR A 24 7.01 -1.69 2.68
C TYR A 24 5.59 -1.12 2.79
N ILE A 25 5.20 -0.29 1.82
CA ILE A 25 3.82 0.17 1.71
C ILE A 25 3.00 -0.95 1.08
N ALA A 26 1.98 -1.44 1.80
CA ALA A 26 1.18 -2.60 1.44
C ALA A 26 -0.07 -2.26 0.61
N ASN A 27 -0.46 -0.99 0.55
CA ASN A 27 -1.64 -0.53 -0.18
C ASN A 27 -1.30 0.64 -1.12
N SER A 28 -0.64 0.35 -2.24
CA SER A 28 -0.19 1.40 -3.16
C SER A 28 -1.30 2.24 -3.77
N GLN A 29 -2.49 1.67 -3.96
CA GLN A 29 -3.68 2.36 -4.46
C GLN A 29 -3.52 2.95 -5.87
N TRP A 30 -2.47 2.60 -6.64
CA TRP A 30 -2.24 3.17 -7.98
C TRP A 30 -3.45 2.99 -8.91
N GLY A 31 -4.08 1.82 -8.88
CA GLY A 31 -5.26 1.51 -9.68
C GLY A 31 -6.58 2.12 -9.18
N SER A 32 -6.61 2.65 -7.95
CA SER A 32 -7.84 3.15 -7.32
C SER A 32 -7.83 4.64 -6.99
N THR A 33 -6.66 5.31 -7.03
CA THR A 33 -6.52 6.75 -6.67
C THR A 33 -7.01 7.69 -7.78
N LEU A 34 -6.99 7.24 -9.04
CA LEU A 34 -7.41 8.04 -10.20
C LEU A 34 -8.83 7.67 -10.67
N ASP A 35 -9.57 8.65 -11.16
CA ASP A 35 -10.83 8.46 -11.86
C ASP A 35 -10.61 8.14 -13.36
N GLN A 36 -11.70 7.97 -14.11
CA GLN A 36 -11.65 7.65 -15.54
C GLN A 36 -11.08 8.79 -16.40
N GLN A 37 -10.98 9.99 -15.84
CA GLN A 37 -10.42 11.18 -16.47
C GLN A 37 -8.96 11.42 -16.05
N GLY A 38 -8.37 10.50 -15.26
CA GLY A 38 -7.01 10.59 -14.75
C GLY A 38 -6.84 11.64 -13.65
N GLN A 39 -7.93 12.11 -13.04
CA GLN A 39 -7.88 13.03 -11.90
C GLN A 39 -7.86 12.26 -10.58
N LEU A 40 -7.32 12.88 -9.53
CA LEU A 40 -7.42 12.32 -8.19
C LEU A 40 -8.87 12.22 -7.77
N ARG A 41 -9.24 11.08 -7.19
CA ARG A 41 -10.52 10.91 -6.51
C ARG A 41 -10.64 11.86 -5.31
N PRO A 42 -11.86 12.18 -4.86
CA PRO A 42 -12.07 12.96 -3.64
C PRO A 42 -11.32 12.36 -2.45
N GLU A 43 -10.82 13.22 -1.56
CA GLU A 43 -10.04 12.80 -0.38
C GLU A 43 -10.77 11.74 0.48
N SER A 44 -12.11 11.82 0.55
CA SER A 44 -12.95 10.84 1.23
C SER A 44 -12.90 9.41 0.68
N GLU A 45 -12.42 9.25 -0.56
CA GLU A 45 -12.24 7.95 -1.22
C GLU A 45 -10.78 7.47 -1.18
N LEU A 46 -9.85 8.31 -0.72
CA LEU A 46 -8.44 7.96 -0.58
C LEU A 46 -8.21 7.26 0.76
N LYS A 47 -7.37 6.23 0.76
CA LYS A 47 -6.99 5.52 1.99
C LYS A 47 -5.60 5.96 2.45
N PHE A 48 -5.40 5.92 3.77
CA PHE A 48 -4.08 6.13 4.35
C PHE A 48 -3.11 5.01 3.92
N PRO A 49 -1.82 5.31 3.72
CA PRO A 49 -0.83 4.29 3.44
C PRO A 49 -0.66 3.37 4.65
N LEU A 50 -0.65 2.07 4.38
CA LEU A 50 -0.41 0.98 5.32
C LEU A 50 1.03 0.51 5.13
N VAL A 51 1.80 0.56 6.21
CA VAL A 51 3.18 0.07 6.21
C VAL A 51 3.23 -1.26 6.94
N PHE A 52 3.59 -2.32 6.22
CA PHE A 52 3.83 -3.64 6.80
C PHE A 52 5.32 -3.85 7.05
N LYS A 53 5.61 -4.80 7.93
CA LYS A 53 6.98 -5.19 8.27
C LYS A 53 7.13 -6.70 8.30
N ILE A 54 8.28 -7.18 7.84
CA ILE A 54 8.65 -8.60 7.86
C ILE A 54 10.02 -8.71 8.50
N ASP A 55 10.16 -9.60 9.48
CA ASP A 55 11.46 -9.97 10.04
C ASP A 55 12.19 -10.88 9.03
N LEU A 56 13.45 -10.56 8.73
CA LEU A 56 14.29 -11.24 7.73
C LEU A 56 15.04 -12.45 8.26
#